data_AF-A0A171AF55-F1
#
_entry.id   AF-A0A171AF55-F1
#
_cell.length_a   1.000
_cell.length_b   1.000
_cell.length_c   1.000
_cell.angle_alpha   90.00
_cell.angle_beta   90.00
_cell.angle_gamma   90.00
#
_symmetry.space_group_name_H-M   'P 1'
#
loop_
_entity.id
_entity.type
_entity.pdbx_description
1 polymer ?
#
loop_
_entity_poly.entity_id
_entity_poly.type
_entity_poly.pdbx_seq_one_letter_code
_entity_poly.pdbx_strand_id
1 'polypeptide(L)'
;MLGRYQEAQELANDVLASDKQNADAILVRGMCLYFQDNVERAFTHFQHVLKLAPDHTKAMDIYKKAKALKQKKEEGNEAFKANKNTEAYNLYSEALSIDPNNTSTNAKLYFNRATVSSKLGRLNEAISDCSSALKLDPNYLKALLRRAKCYMELQQYEEAIKDYEKAVSMESSREMKKLLGRC
;
A
#
# COMPACT_ATOMS: atom_id res chain seq x y z
N MET A 1 -4.14 -13.34 2.55
CA MET A 1 -2.93 -12.83 1.86
C MET A 1 -1.69 -12.89 2.75
N LEU A 2 -1.78 -12.56 4.06
CA LEU A 2 -0.65 -12.61 5.00
C LEU A 2 0.06 -13.97 5.12
N GLY A 3 -0.67 -15.10 5.11
CA GLY A 3 -0.05 -16.43 5.25
C GLY A 3 0.96 -16.79 4.15
N ARG A 4 0.71 -16.37 2.90
CA ARG A 4 1.61 -16.68 1.77
C ARG A 4 2.96 -15.95 1.86
N TYR A 5 3.01 -14.76 2.48
CA TYR A 5 4.27 -14.05 2.66
C TYR A 5 5.12 -14.66 3.77
N GLN A 6 4.48 -15.14 4.82
CA GLN A 6 5.17 -15.78 5.93
C GLN A 6 5.79 -17.12 5.49
N GLU A 7 5.01 -17.97 4.80
CA GLU A 7 5.50 -19.21 4.19
C GLU A 7 6.67 -18.93 3.22
N ALA A 8 6.54 -17.92 2.36
CA ALA A 8 7.61 -17.55 1.44
C ALA A 8 8.88 -17.04 2.15
N GLN A 9 8.72 -16.33 3.27
CA GLN A 9 9.86 -15.89 4.09
C GLN A 9 10.56 -17.07 4.79
N GLU A 10 9.80 -18.03 5.32
CA GLU A 10 10.34 -19.23 5.97
C GLU A 10 11.15 -20.07 4.98
N LEU A 11 10.57 -20.37 3.81
CA LEU A 11 11.27 -21.09 2.74
C LEU A 11 12.56 -20.38 2.30
N ALA A 12 12.52 -19.06 2.14
CA ALA A 12 13.70 -18.29 1.79
C ALA A 12 14.77 -18.33 2.89
N ASN A 13 14.38 -18.35 4.17
CA ASN A 13 15.32 -18.43 5.27
C ASN A 13 16.00 -19.80 5.35
N ASP A 14 15.27 -20.89 5.09
CA ASP A 14 15.82 -22.25 5.08
C ASP A 14 16.90 -22.41 4.00
N VAL A 15 16.65 -21.88 2.80
CA VAL A 15 17.64 -21.87 1.72
C VAL A 15 18.87 -21.04 2.13
N LEU A 16 18.67 -19.87 2.74
CA LEU A 16 19.76 -18.99 3.18
C LEU A 16 20.57 -19.54 4.36
N ALA A 17 20.01 -20.45 5.15
CA ALA A 17 20.75 -21.16 6.18
C ALA A 17 21.82 -22.09 5.58
N SER A 18 21.53 -22.66 4.41
CA SER A 18 22.43 -23.57 3.69
C SER A 18 23.34 -22.83 2.70
N ASP A 19 22.81 -21.82 2.00
CA ASP A 19 23.53 -20.98 1.05
C ASP A 19 23.18 -19.50 1.25
N LYS A 20 24.04 -18.79 1.97
CA LYS A 20 23.85 -17.37 2.32
C LYS A 20 23.86 -16.43 1.11
N GLN A 21 24.38 -16.87 -0.04
CA GLN A 21 24.49 -16.06 -1.27
C GLN A 21 23.48 -16.48 -2.33
N ASN A 22 22.53 -17.35 -2.00
CA ASN A 22 21.48 -17.76 -2.92
C ASN A 22 20.64 -16.55 -3.40
N ALA A 23 20.84 -16.16 -4.65
CA ALA A 23 20.25 -14.96 -5.23
C ALA A 23 18.71 -15.01 -5.23
N ASP A 24 18.12 -16.15 -5.56
CA ASP A 24 16.67 -16.34 -5.58
C ASP A 24 16.05 -16.22 -4.19
N ALA A 25 16.68 -16.79 -3.15
CA ALA A 25 16.20 -16.69 -1.78
C ALA A 25 16.28 -15.25 -1.24
N ILE A 26 17.37 -14.52 -1.57
CA ILE A 26 17.49 -13.08 -1.25
C ILE A 26 16.39 -12.29 -1.97
N LEU A 27 16.12 -12.61 -3.24
CA LEU A 27 15.07 -11.98 -4.04
C LEU A 27 13.69 -12.20 -3.41
N VAL A 28 13.35 -13.42 -3.00
CA VAL A 28 12.08 -13.73 -2.33
C VAL A 28 11.90 -12.91 -1.05
N ARG A 29 12.96 -12.76 -0.23
CA ARG A 29 12.91 -11.88 0.95
C ARG A 29 12.63 -10.42 0.58
N GLY A 30 13.31 -9.91 -0.44
CA GLY A 30 13.07 -8.57 -0.97
C GLY A 30 11.63 -8.38 -1.45
N MET A 31 11.09 -9.35 -2.19
CA MET A 31 9.71 -9.31 -2.69
C MET A 31 8.68 -9.35 -1.55
N CYS A 32 8.88 -10.19 -0.54
CA CYS A 32 7.99 -10.23 0.62
C CYS A 32 7.94 -8.87 1.33
N LEU A 33 9.09 -8.23 1.52
CA LEU A 33 9.18 -6.88 2.10
C LEU A 33 8.50 -5.83 1.21
N TYR A 34 8.69 -5.91 -0.11
CA TYR A 34 8.09 -4.99 -1.07
C TYR A 34 6.55 -5.02 -1.04
N PHE A 35 5.96 -6.22 -0.98
CA PHE A 35 4.51 -6.37 -0.90
C PHE A 35 3.94 -6.09 0.50
N GLN A 36 4.79 -5.98 1.52
CA GLN A 36 4.44 -5.50 2.86
C GLN A 36 4.67 -3.97 3.01
N ASP A 37 4.89 -3.26 1.90
CA ASP A 37 5.23 -1.81 1.84
C ASP A 37 6.51 -1.45 2.64
N ASN A 38 7.40 -2.41 2.87
CA ASN A 38 8.73 -2.18 3.45
C ASN A 38 9.78 -1.96 2.35
N VAL A 39 9.54 -0.93 1.54
CA VAL A 39 10.23 -0.69 0.27
C VAL A 39 11.73 -0.46 0.45
N GLU A 40 12.16 0.27 1.48
CA GLU A 40 13.59 0.53 1.72
C GLU A 40 14.36 -0.77 1.94
N ARG A 41 13.85 -1.66 2.80
CA ARG A 41 14.48 -2.96 3.03
C ARG A 41 14.42 -3.82 1.78
N ALA A 42 13.31 -3.80 1.04
CA ALA A 42 13.21 -4.51 -0.23
C ALA A 42 14.32 -4.09 -1.23
N PHE A 43 14.61 -2.79 -1.34
CA PHE A 43 15.66 -2.29 -2.23
C PHE A 43 17.03 -2.82 -1.85
N THR A 44 17.36 -2.89 -0.56
CA THR A 44 18.64 -3.46 -0.12
C THR A 44 18.81 -4.91 -0.60
N HIS A 45 17.75 -5.71 -0.54
CA HIS A 45 17.77 -7.09 -1.05
C HIS A 45 17.91 -7.13 -2.57
N PHE A 46 17.14 -6.32 -3.32
CA PHE A 46 17.23 -6.29 -4.79
C PHE A 46 18.62 -5.85 -5.26
N GLN A 47 19.18 -4.80 -4.65
CA GLN A 47 20.54 -4.34 -4.94
C GLN A 47 21.59 -5.40 -4.62
N HIS A 48 21.40 -6.15 -3.52
CA HIS A 48 22.29 -7.24 -3.17
C HIS A 48 22.26 -8.35 -4.24
N VAL A 49 21.06 -8.75 -4.68
CA VAL A 49 20.93 -9.73 -5.78
C VAL A 49 21.63 -9.25 -7.04
N LEU A 50 21.42 -7.99 -7.45
CA LEU A 50 22.05 -7.42 -8.65
C LEU A 50 23.57 -7.25 -8.53
N LYS A 51 24.11 -7.21 -7.30
CA LYS A 51 25.56 -7.24 -7.07
C LYS A 51 26.13 -8.65 -7.24
N LEU A 52 25.39 -9.68 -6.82
CA LEU A 52 25.79 -11.09 -6.94
C LEU A 52 25.58 -11.64 -8.36
N ALA A 53 24.46 -11.29 -8.98
CA ALA A 53 24.03 -11.72 -10.30
C ALA A 53 23.48 -10.51 -11.09
N PRO A 54 24.34 -9.74 -11.78
CA PRO A 54 23.93 -8.52 -12.49
C PRO A 54 22.94 -8.76 -13.64
N ASP A 55 22.91 -9.97 -14.19
CA ASP A 55 22.03 -10.41 -15.28
C ASP A 55 20.73 -11.06 -14.78
N HIS A 56 20.46 -11.03 -13.46
CA HIS A 56 19.26 -11.60 -12.87
C HIS A 56 18.01 -10.81 -13.27
N THR A 57 17.33 -11.29 -14.31
CA THR A 57 16.17 -10.62 -14.94
C THR A 57 15.05 -10.27 -13.96
N LYS A 58 14.58 -11.23 -13.16
CA LYS A 58 13.51 -10.99 -12.18
C LYS A 58 13.87 -9.89 -11.16
N ALA A 59 15.12 -9.87 -10.69
CA ALA A 59 15.60 -8.86 -9.75
C ALA A 59 15.67 -7.47 -10.40
N MET A 60 16.12 -7.39 -11.66
CA MET A 60 16.12 -6.15 -12.44
C MET A 60 14.70 -5.61 -12.62
N ASP A 61 13.76 -6.46 -13.03
CA ASP A 61 12.38 -6.08 -13.31
C ASP A 61 11.66 -5.58 -12.05
N ILE A 62 11.76 -6.34 -10.94
CA ILE A 62 11.11 -5.93 -9.69
C ILE A 62 11.75 -4.68 -9.12
N TYR A 63 13.08 -4.53 -9.20
CA TYR A 63 13.77 -3.34 -8.74
C TYR A 63 13.34 -2.09 -9.53
N LYS A 64 13.30 -2.19 -10.87
CA LYS A 64 12.85 -1.10 -11.74
C LYS A 64 11.40 -0.71 -11.44
N LYS A 65 10.51 -1.70 -11.31
CA LYS A 65 9.10 -1.48 -10.99
C LYS A 65 8.94 -0.83 -9.63
N ALA A 66 9.59 -1.36 -8.59
CA ALA A 66 9.49 -0.86 -7.24
C ALA A 66 10.06 0.57 -7.11
N LYS A 67 11.15 0.88 -7.82
CA LYS A 67 11.71 2.23 -7.94
C LYS A 67 10.73 3.20 -8.60
N ALA A 68 10.15 2.82 -9.73
CA ALA A 68 9.18 3.66 -10.44
C ALA A 68 7.93 3.91 -9.60
N LEU A 69 7.40 2.87 -8.92
CA LEU A 69 6.24 2.97 -8.04
C LEU A 69 6.51 3.93 -6.87
N LYS A 70 7.67 3.78 -6.21
CA LYS A 70 8.10 4.65 -5.12
C LYS A 70 8.18 6.10 -5.60
N GLN A 71 8.86 6.33 -6.72
CA GLN A 71 9.04 7.66 -7.30
C GLN A 71 7.70 8.32 -7.62
N LYS A 72 6.80 7.65 -8.35
CA LYS A 72 5.49 8.23 -8.72
C LYS A 72 4.60 8.51 -7.51
N LYS A 73 4.66 7.65 -6.48
CA LYS A 73 3.99 7.90 -5.20
C LYS A 73 4.53 9.17 -4.53
N GLU A 74 5.85 9.36 -4.52
CA GLU A 74 6.50 10.55 -3.93
C GLU A 74 6.18 11.82 -4.73
N GLU A 75 6.28 11.79 -6.05
CA GLU A 75 5.88 12.89 -6.93
C GLU A 75 4.42 13.31 -6.66
N GLY A 76 3.49 12.34 -6.60
CA GLY A 76 2.09 12.61 -6.29
C GLY A 76 1.87 13.23 -4.90
N ASN A 77 2.63 12.77 -3.90
CA ASN A 77 2.60 13.34 -2.55
C ASN A 77 3.11 14.79 -2.53
N GLU A 78 4.19 15.09 -3.25
CA GLU A 78 4.74 16.45 -3.34
C GLU A 78 3.79 17.39 -4.10
N ALA A 79 3.22 16.94 -5.22
CA ALA A 79 2.19 17.70 -5.94
C ALA A 79 0.98 18.01 -5.05
N PHE A 80 0.54 17.04 -4.23
CA PHE A 80 -0.54 17.24 -3.27
C PHE A 80 -0.19 18.27 -2.18
N LYS A 81 1.02 18.20 -1.60
CA LYS A 81 1.51 19.19 -0.62
C LYS A 81 1.57 20.60 -1.23
N ALA A 82 1.93 20.69 -2.51
CA ALA A 82 1.94 21.94 -3.27
C ALA A 82 0.54 22.42 -3.72
N ASN A 83 -0.54 21.77 -3.28
CA ASN A 83 -1.93 22.02 -3.68
C ASN A 83 -2.20 21.88 -5.19
N LYS A 84 -1.32 21.22 -5.94
CA LYS A 84 -1.50 20.90 -7.36
C LYS A 84 -2.34 19.64 -7.52
N ASN A 85 -3.62 19.74 -7.16
CA ASN A 85 -4.51 18.59 -7.02
C ASN A 85 -4.66 17.78 -8.33
N THR A 86 -4.85 18.42 -9.49
CA THR A 86 -4.97 17.70 -10.76
C THR A 86 -3.70 16.92 -11.11
N GLU A 87 -2.53 17.49 -10.87
CA GLU A 87 -1.24 16.84 -11.09
C GLU A 87 -1.07 15.64 -10.15
N ALA A 88 -1.38 15.82 -8.87
CA ALA A 88 -1.35 14.73 -7.88
C ALA A 88 -2.27 13.56 -8.26
N TYR A 89 -3.48 13.85 -8.75
CA TYR A 89 -4.41 12.83 -9.23
C TYR A 89 -3.82 11.99 -10.37
N ASN A 90 -3.20 12.64 -11.35
CA ASN A 90 -2.57 11.98 -12.49
C ASN A 90 -1.38 11.11 -12.04
N LEU A 91 -0.52 11.65 -11.17
CA LEU A 91 0.64 10.94 -10.63
C LEU A 91 0.24 9.70 -9.82
N TYR A 92 -0.81 9.77 -8.99
CA TYR A 92 -1.32 8.59 -8.30
C TYR A 92 -1.95 7.57 -9.27
N SER A 93 -2.58 8.02 -10.36
CA SER A 93 -3.12 7.13 -11.39
C SER A 93 -2.02 6.41 -12.15
N GLU A 94 -0.92 7.11 -12.48
CA GLU A 94 0.29 6.50 -13.04
C GLU A 94 0.92 5.52 -12.05
N ALA A 95 1.01 5.87 -10.76
CA ALA A 95 1.54 4.96 -9.74
C ALA A 95 0.74 3.64 -9.67
N LEU A 96 -0.60 3.72 -9.72
CA LEU A 96 -1.49 2.55 -9.70
C LEU A 96 -1.33 1.63 -10.92
N SER A 97 -0.83 2.12 -12.06
CA SER A 97 -0.62 1.31 -13.26
C SER A 97 0.72 0.58 -13.28
N ILE A 98 1.70 1.00 -12.47
CA ILE A 98 3.05 0.42 -12.42
C ILE A 98 3.04 -1.01 -11.88
N ASP A 99 2.29 -1.25 -10.80
CA ASP A 99 2.19 -2.57 -10.19
C ASP A 99 0.78 -2.85 -9.63
N PRO A 100 -0.15 -3.34 -10.47
CA PRO A 100 -1.52 -3.63 -10.04
C PRO A 100 -1.59 -4.68 -8.91
N ASN A 101 -0.56 -5.51 -8.75
CA ASN A 101 -0.51 -6.58 -7.76
C ASN A 101 0.02 -6.13 -6.40
N ASN A 102 0.55 -4.90 -6.26
CA ASN A 102 1.03 -4.40 -4.97
C ASN A 102 -0.12 -3.89 -4.10
N THR A 103 -0.88 -4.82 -3.51
CA THR A 103 -2.11 -4.53 -2.78
C THR A 103 -1.91 -3.57 -1.60
N SER A 104 -0.82 -3.72 -0.84
CA SER A 104 -0.52 -2.86 0.31
C SER A 104 -0.25 -1.41 -0.11
N THR A 105 0.56 -1.20 -1.15
CA THR A 105 0.85 0.14 -1.67
C THR A 105 -0.37 0.73 -2.37
N ASN A 106 -1.09 -0.08 -3.15
CA ASN A 106 -2.23 0.37 -3.94
C ASN A 106 -3.40 0.80 -3.04
N ALA A 107 -3.61 0.16 -1.89
CA ALA A 107 -4.59 0.64 -0.91
C ALA A 107 -4.32 2.10 -0.50
N LYS A 108 -3.04 2.44 -0.25
CA LYS A 108 -2.59 3.79 0.09
C LYS A 108 -2.73 4.77 -1.07
N LEU A 109 -2.38 4.34 -2.29
CA LEU A 109 -2.51 5.16 -3.50
C LEU A 109 -3.97 5.49 -3.83
N TYR A 110 -4.88 4.51 -3.75
CA TYR A 110 -6.31 4.75 -3.90
C TYR A 110 -6.82 5.75 -2.86
N PHE A 111 -6.46 5.59 -1.58
CA PHE A 111 -6.83 6.57 -0.55
C PHE A 111 -6.28 7.99 -0.83
N ASN A 112 -5.03 8.09 -1.27
CA ASN A 112 -4.43 9.37 -1.61
C ASN A 112 -5.18 10.02 -2.78
N ARG A 113 -5.43 9.26 -3.85
CA ARG A 113 -6.19 9.73 -5.02
C ARG A 113 -7.62 10.13 -4.64
N ALA A 114 -8.30 9.36 -3.78
CA ALA A 114 -9.61 9.73 -3.24
C ALA A 114 -9.59 11.06 -2.48
N THR A 115 -8.55 11.30 -1.69
CA THR A 115 -8.40 12.57 -0.97
C THR A 115 -8.23 13.75 -1.93
N VAL A 116 -7.50 13.55 -3.03
CA VAL A 116 -7.38 14.55 -4.10
C VAL A 116 -8.71 14.77 -4.82
N SER A 117 -9.41 13.70 -5.19
CA SER A 117 -10.73 13.76 -5.84
C SER A 117 -11.74 14.51 -4.99
N SER A 118 -11.76 14.28 -3.67
CA SER A 118 -12.60 15.02 -2.73
C SER A 118 -12.26 16.52 -2.72
N LYS A 119 -10.97 16.91 -2.72
CA LYS A 119 -10.57 18.33 -2.84
C LYS A 119 -10.97 18.97 -4.18
N LEU A 120 -11.10 18.18 -5.24
CA LEU A 120 -11.56 18.62 -6.55
C LEU A 120 -13.10 18.62 -6.68
N GLY A 121 -13.84 18.30 -5.62
CA GLY A 121 -15.31 18.17 -5.66
C GLY A 121 -15.83 16.92 -6.36
N ARG A 122 -14.94 15.99 -6.74
CA ARG A 122 -15.27 14.74 -7.43
C ARG A 122 -15.62 13.65 -6.41
N LEU A 123 -16.73 13.84 -5.70
CA LEU A 123 -17.09 13.01 -4.54
C LEU A 123 -17.36 11.54 -4.89
N ASN A 124 -18.03 11.26 -6.01
CA ASN A 124 -18.28 9.89 -6.47
C ASN A 124 -16.99 9.14 -6.82
N GLU A 125 -16.01 9.82 -7.45
CA GLU A 125 -14.69 9.26 -7.73
C GLU A 125 -13.94 8.97 -6.42
N ALA A 126 -14.01 9.88 -5.44
CA ALA A 126 -13.41 9.68 -4.13
C ALA A 126 -14.00 8.45 -3.40
N ILE A 127 -15.32 8.24 -3.50
CA ILE A 127 -16.01 7.08 -2.92
C ILE A 127 -15.54 5.78 -3.60
N SER A 128 -15.45 5.78 -4.93
CA SER A 128 -14.98 4.62 -5.70
C SER A 128 -13.53 4.24 -5.34
N ASP A 129 -12.65 5.22 -5.24
CA ASP A 129 -11.27 5.01 -4.83
C ASP A 129 -11.16 4.54 -3.37
N CYS A 130 -11.91 5.13 -2.43
CA CYS A 130 -11.94 4.62 -1.05
C CYS A 130 -12.46 3.18 -0.99
N SER A 131 -13.46 2.83 -1.80
CA SER A 131 -13.98 1.46 -1.88
C SER A 131 -12.93 0.49 -2.43
N SER A 132 -12.15 0.91 -3.42
CA SER A 132 -11.01 0.15 -3.94
C SER A 132 -9.93 -0.04 -2.88
N ALA A 133 -9.60 1.01 -2.12
CA ALA A 133 -8.68 0.93 -0.99
C ALA A 133 -9.16 -0.08 0.08
N LEU A 134 -10.45 -0.05 0.43
CA LEU A 134 -11.06 -0.93 1.42
C LEU A 134 -11.22 -2.38 0.94
N LYS A 135 -11.28 -2.61 -0.38
CA LYS A 135 -11.22 -3.96 -0.94
C LYS A 135 -9.83 -4.58 -0.76
N LEU A 136 -8.77 -3.77 -0.84
CA LEU A 136 -7.39 -4.21 -0.66
C LEU A 136 -6.99 -4.30 0.81
N ASP A 137 -7.41 -3.34 1.63
CA ASP A 137 -7.25 -3.32 3.07
C ASP A 137 -8.58 -2.97 3.76
N PRO A 138 -9.37 -3.99 4.17
CA PRO A 138 -10.67 -3.79 4.82
C PRO A 138 -10.62 -3.02 6.13
N ASN A 139 -9.44 -2.88 6.72
CA ASN A 139 -9.20 -2.20 7.99
C ASN A 139 -8.49 -0.85 7.79
N TYR A 140 -8.52 -0.29 6.58
CA TYR A 140 -7.90 1.00 6.34
C TYR A 140 -8.77 2.16 6.85
N LEU A 141 -8.61 2.48 8.14
CA LEU A 141 -9.41 3.47 8.87
C LEU A 141 -9.53 4.82 8.14
N LYS A 142 -8.44 5.32 7.56
CA LYS A 142 -8.44 6.60 6.83
C LYS A 142 -9.37 6.57 5.61
N ALA A 143 -9.45 5.44 4.91
CA ALA A 143 -10.34 5.28 3.76
C ALA A 143 -11.82 5.21 4.18
N LEU A 144 -12.13 4.54 5.30
CA LEU A 144 -13.49 4.56 5.88
C LEU A 144 -13.94 5.99 6.19
N LEU A 145 -13.13 6.74 6.94
CA LEU A 145 -13.47 8.11 7.33
C LEU A 145 -13.59 9.05 6.13
N ARG A 146 -12.72 8.90 5.11
CA ARG A 146 -12.82 9.69 3.88
C ARG A 146 -14.11 9.38 3.12
N ARG A 147 -14.44 8.10 2.95
CA ARG A 147 -15.64 7.67 2.23
C ARG A 147 -16.91 8.12 2.96
N ALA A 148 -16.97 7.95 4.27
CA ALA A 148 -18.05 8.46 5.11
C ALA A 148 -18.25 9.98 4.95
N LYS A 149 -17.16 10.75 4.94
CA LYS A 149 -17.24 12.20 4.71
C LYS A 149 -17.82 12.52 3.33
N CYS A 150 -17.37 11.83 2.27
CA CYS A 150 -17.92 12.03 0.93
C CYS A 150 -19.41 11.65 0.87
N TYR A 151 -19.82 10.58 1.54
CA TYR A 151 -21.23 10.20 1.66
C TYR A 151 -22.06 11.28 2.37
N MET A 152 -21.56 11.85 3.47
CA MET A 152 -22.21 12.98 4.15
C MET A 152 -22.39 14.19 3.23
N GLU A 153 -21.35 14.54 2.46
CA GLU A 153 -21.41 15.67 1.51
C GLU A 153 -22.42 15.40 0.36
N LEU A 154 -22.64 14.14 0.00
CA LEU A 154 -23.67 13.71 -0.96
C LEU A 154 -25.04 13.41 -0.32
N GLN A 155 -25.20 13.63 0.99
CA GLN A 155 -26.43 13.34 1.75
C GLN A 155 -26.82 11.84 1.75
N GLN A 156 -25.85 10.95 1.57
CA GLN A 156 -26.00 9.49 1.67
C GLN A 156 -25.70 9.05 3.11
N TYR A 157 -26.61 9.41 4.02
CA TYR A 157 -26.35 9.34 5.46
C TYR A 157 -26.25 7.91 5.98
N GLU A 158 -27.06 6.98 5.45
CA GLU A 158 -27.06 5.58 5.84
C GLU A 158 -25.70 4.91 5.56
N GLU A 159 -25.10 5.18 4.40
CA GLU A 159 -23.78 4.69 4.03
C GLU A 159 -22.68 5.34 4.88
N ALA A 160 -22.79 6.64 5.17
CA ALA A 160 -21.86 7.32 6.04
C ALA A 160 -21.85 6.73 7.46
N ILE A 161 -23.03 6.47 8.03
CA ILE A 161 -23.17 5.86 9.36
C ILE A 161 -22.50 4.49 9.41
N LYS A 162 -22.73 3.62 8.41
CA LYS A 162 -22.10 2.30 8.34
C LYS A 162 -20.56 2.38 8.38
N ASP A 163 -19.99 3.32 7.63
CA ASP A 163 -18.53 3.50 7.61
C ASP A 163 -18.01 4.07 8.94
N TYR A 164 -18.74 5.00 9.57
CA TYR A 164 -18.38 5.53 10.89
C TYR A 164 -18.50 4.49 12.01
N GLU A 165 -19.56 3.69 12.04
CA GLU A 165 -19.73 2.60 13.01
C GLU A 165 -18.59 1.59 12.91
N LYS A 166 -18.22 1.21 11.67
CA LYS A 166 -17.09 0.33 11.44
C LYS A 166 -15.79 0.97 11.94
N ALA A 167 -15.54 2.24 11.63
CA ALA A 167 -14.37 2.97 12.11
C ALA A 167 -14.27 3.01 13.65
N VAL A 168 -15.39 3.28 14.33
CA VAL A 168 -15.47 3.28 15.81
C VAL A 168 -15.18 1.89 16.38
N SER A 169 -15.81 0.85 15.84
CA SER A 169 -15.59 -0.53 16.32
C SER A 169 -14.13 -0.97 16.25
N MET A 170 -13.41 -0.51 15.22
CA MET A 170 -11.99 -0.82 15.03
C MET A 170 -11.09 -0.11 16.04
N GLU A 171 -11.35 1.16 16.34
CA GLU A 171 -10.58 1.89 17.35
C GLU A 171 -10.86 1.35 18.75
N SER A 172 -12.12 1.05 19.10
CA SER A 172 -12.46 0.40 20.38
C SER A 172 -11.75 -0.95 20.55
N SER A 173 -11.68 -1.76 19.49
CA SER A 173 -10.92 -3.02 19.51
C SER A 173 -9.42 -2.79 19.71
N ARG A 174 -8.86 -1.74 19.08
CA ARG A 174 -7.45 -1.39 19.21
C ARG A 174 -7.09 -0.91 20.62
N GLU A 175 -7.95 -0.10 21.24
CA GLU A 175 -7.80 0.34 22.64
C GLU A 175 -7.87 -0.84 23.60
N MET A 176 -8.85 -1.73 23.42
CA MET A 176 -8.98 -2.95 24.23
C MET A 176 -7.72 -3.83 24.15
N LYS A 177 -7.15 -4.04 22.96
CA LYS A 177 -5.90 -4.79 22.79
C LYS A 177 -4.71 -4.14 23.51
N LYS A 178 -4.62 -2.80 23.52
CA LYS A 178 -3.56 -2.07 24.25
C LYS A 178 -3.69 -2.25 25.77
N LEU A 179 -4.92 -2.29 26.29
CA LEU A 179 -5.15 -2.52 27.72
C LEU A 179 -4.78 -3.95 28.12
N LEU A 180 -5.15 -4.94 27.30
CA LEU A 180 -4.86 -6.35 27.57
C LEU A 180 -3.37 -6.73 27.40
N GLY A 181 -2.64 -6.09 26.47
CA GLY A 181 -1.21 -6.31 26.28
C GLY A 181 -0.29 -5.59 27.28
N ARG A 182 -0.87 -4.95 28.30
CA ARG A 182 -0.16 -4.30 29.42
C ARG A 182 -0.26 -5.07 30.74
N CYS A 183 -0.95 -6.21 30.75
CA CYS A 183 -0.95 -7.20 31.82
C CYS A 183 0.05 -8.31 31.50
#